data_AF-A0A8X6QTU9-F1
#
_entry.id   AF-A0A8X6QTU9-F1
#
_cell.length_a   1.000
_cell.length_b   1.000
_cell.length_c   1.000
_cell.angle_alpha   90.00
_cell.angle_beta   90.00
_cell.angle_gamma   90.00
#
_symmetry.space_group_name_H-M   'P 1'
#
loop_
_entity.id
_entity.type
_entity.pdbx_description
1 polymer ?
#
loop_
_entity_poly.entity_id
_entity_poly.type
_entity_poly.pdbx_seq_one_letter_code
_entity_poly.pdbx_strand_id
1 'polypeptide(L)'
;MAYYNLDPCHFITAADLTWNARLNYTKAELELFTDVNMYLRIEDNIRGGICYVGKRYSCCNNRFVPETYDVKREETYIIAVDANNLYGYTMTQSLPISNFKILTASEIKDFNVFNLSANDDVGYFLEVDLLYPPELHDLHDFPLAPDHTVIQFDMLSRYQKKLIENHGIKFSKQNRKLTPSFHTKYNYVVHYLNLKFYLEKGMVLQKIHNILSFRQKPWLKPYVIFNNDKRQSTKHPFERDLFKLMNNAWFGKSLQNPRKRLQIEGAFTLKQCQKKLSSPLLENFEIINEEFSVFKMTKKNLCLDKLIYIGFTILELSKLHMYNLYYDYLKKNYKNKCSLLYTDTDSLYLEIRAPNVYTDLKTKFNSIMDLSNFPTDHELFSSENKGILGALKCETTSPIKEFIALKCKMYCLVHGDESKKTAKGVKKEQVKRFTADQYKSVLNDKLFLRHQQQNITTKHHSIETVKQNKLSLTPFYDKNFIQDDGIRCLPYDLLHFRHVLVLNSHAAISVGVQVPFAAVSALVLEQSASGEGPEELLMSGEQARGMVALKEQQRGTLLGQDAPEGERGEAPRRIRGGHPQQAKQ
;
A
#
# COMPACT_ATOMS: atom_id res chain seq x y z
N MET A 1 12.17 -29.60 -13.22
CA MET A 1 12.31 -29.45 -11.75
C MET A 1 13.53 -30.17 -11.16
N ALA A 2 14.26 -31.01 -11.92
CA ALA A 2 15.48 -31.70 -11.46
C ALA A 2 16.48 -30.79 -10.71
N TYR A 3 16.64 -29.53 -11.13
CA TYR A 3 17.45 -28.50 -10.44
C TYR A 3 17.21 -28.34 -8.94
N TYR A 4 16.02 -28.68 -8.43
CA TYR A 4 15.65 -28.56 -7.01
C TYR A 4 15.46 -29.91 -6.32
N ASN A 5 15.69 -31.02 -7.03
CA ASN A 5 15.39 -32.39 -6.61
C ASN A 5 13.97 -32.56 -6.02
N LEU A 6 12.96 -32.10 -6.77
CA LEU A 6 11.54 -32.23 -6.41
C LEU A 6 10.70 -32.61 -7.63
N ASP A 7 9.74 -33.51 -7.44
CA ASP A 7 8.66 -33.79 -8.39
C ASP A 7 7.51 -32.78 -8.18
N PRO A 8 7.14 -31.97 -9.21
CA PRO A 8 6.02 -31.04 -9.11
C PRO A 8 4.67 -31.71 -8.85
N CYS A 9 4.49 -33.01 -9.16
CA CYS A 9 3.23 -33.74 -8.96
C CYS A 9 2.80 -33.83 -7.49
N HIS A 10 3.72 -33.65 -6.53
CA HIS A 10 3.42 -33.62 -5.10
C HIS A 10 2.91 -32.25 -4.59
N PHE A 11 2.79 -31.23 -5.45
CA PHE A 11 2.47 -29.86 -5.04
C PHE A 11 1.22 -29.31 -5.72
N ILE A 12 0.23 -28.92 -4.90
CA ILE A 12 -1.03 -28.30 -5.37
C ILE A 12 -0.77 -26.94 -6.03
N THR A 13 0.25 -26.19 -5.57
CA THR A 13 0.57 -24.87 -6.12
C THR A 13 2.07 -24.65 -6.30
N ALA A 14 2.43 -23.76 -7.23
CA ALA A 14 3.81 -23.29 -7.39
C ALA A 14 4.33 -22.60 -6.11
N ALA A 15 3.47 -22.02 -5.27
CA ALA A 15 3.88 -21.43 -3.99
C ALA A 15 4.31 -22.50 -2.96
N ASP A 16 3.71 -23.69 -3.01
CA ASP A 16 4.10 -24.82 -2.15
C ASP A 16 5.38 -25.49 -2.67
N LEU A 17 5.48 -25.67 -4.00
CA LEU A 17 6.69 -26.18 -4.64
C LEU A 17 7.90 -25.28 -4.37
N THR A 18 7.76 -23.95 -4.52
CA THR A 18 8.85 -23.00 -4.26
C THR A 18 9.29 -22.97 -2.82
N TRP A 19 8.35 -23.07 -1.88
CA TRP A 19 8.65 -23.19 -0.45
C TRP A 19 9.60 -24.35 -0.17
N ASN A 20 9.24 -25.54 -0.65
CA ASN A 20 10.00 -26.76 -0.43
C ASN A 20 11.30 -26.79 -1.23
N ALA A 21 11.30 -26.31 -2.48
CA ALA A 21 12.50 -26.21 -3.31
C ALA A 21 13.59 -25.39 -2.62
N ARG A 22 13.19 -24.28 -1.99
CA ARG A 22 14.12 -23.35 -1.33
C ARG A 22 14.68 -23.90 -0.02
N LEU A 23 13.85 -24.52 0.81
CA LEU A 23 14.33 -25.20 2.03
C LEU A 23 15.22 -26.41 1.68
N ASN A 24 14.85 -27.19 0.67
CA ASN A 24 15.66 -28.32 0.20
C ASN A 24 17.03 -27.88 -0.34
N TYR A 25 17.09 -26.75 -1.04
CA TYR A 25 18.33 -26.20 -1.60
C TYR A 25 19.22 -25.55 -0.55
N THR A 26 18.66 -24.74 0.35
CA THR A 26 19.42 -23.96 1.33
C THR A 26 19.77 -24.72 2.60
N LYS A 27 19.03 -25.80 2.92
CA LYS A 27 19.12 -26.56 4.18
C LYS A 27 19.01 -25.67 5.43
N ALA A 28 18.33 -24.53 5.33
CA ALA A 28 18.19 -23.59 6.42
C ALA A 28 17.18 -24.10 7.46
N GLU A 29 17.64 -24.21 8.71
CA GLU A 29 16.81 -24.46 9.88
C GLU A 29 16.27 -23.12 10.38
N LEU A 30 14.95 -22.95 10.36
CA LEU A 30 14.28 -21.67 10.63
C LEU A 30 13.38 -21.82 11.86
N GLU A 31 13.65 -21.04 12.89
CA GLU A 31 12.90 -21.07 14.14
C GLU A 31 11.49 -20.49 13.95
N LEU A 32 10.49 -21.12 14.57
CA LEU A 32 9.13 -20.59 14.65
C LEU A 32 8.98 -19.75 15.91
N PHE A 33 8.20 -18.66 15.86
CA PHE A 33 7.85 -17.92 17.06
C PHE A 33 7.09 -18.82 18.05
N THR A 34 7.58 -18.89 19.28
CA THR A 34 6.97 -19.61 20.40
C THR A 34 6.01 -18.71 21.19
N ASP A 35 6.24 -17.40 21.22
CA ASP A 35 5.35 -16.39 21.78
C ASP A 35 4.39 -15.83 20.71
N VAL A 36 3.09 -15.90 20.99
CA VAL A 36 2.04 -15.34 20.13
C VAL A 36 2.15 -13.82 19.99
N ASN A 37 2.66 -13.10 21.00
CA ASN A 37 2.79 -11.65 20.95
C ASN A 37 3.88 -11.20 19.97
N MET A 38 5.00 -11.93 19.87
CA MET A 38 6.01 -11.73 18.81
C MET A 38 5.37 -11.88 17.42
N TYR A 39 4.55 -12.91 17.22
CA TYR A 39 3.85 -13.13 15.96
C TYR A 39 2.88 -11.99 15.65
N LEU A 40 2.02 -11.59 16.59
CA LEU A 40 1.03 -10.54 16.39
C LEU A 40 1.66 -9.17 16.11
N ARG A 41 2.69 -8.77 16.87
CA ARG A 41 3.43 -7.51 16.65
C ARG A 41 3.97 -7.40 15.23
N ILE A 42 4.54 -8.48 14.70
CA ILE A 42 5.02 -8.54 13.31
C ILE A 42 3.83 -8.56 12.34
N GLU A 43 2.79 -9.37 12.59
CA GLU A 43 1.64 -9.52 11.69
C GLU A 43 0.91 -8.18 11.43
N ASP A 44 0.62 -7.43 12.49
CA ASP A 44 -0.09 -6.14 12.40
C ASP A 44 0.75 -5.05 11.72
N ASN A 45 2.07 -5.23 11.67
CA ASN A 45 3.04 -4.32 11.04
C ASN A 45 3.50 -4.76 9.64
N ILE A 46 2.96 -5.84 9.04
CA ILE A 46 3.29 -6.21 7.66
C ILE A 46 2.79 -5.13 6.68
N ARG A 47 3.72 -4.36 6.10
CA ARG A 47 3.45 -3.29 5.13
C ARG A 47 4.04 -3.64 3.77
N GLY A 48 3.14 -3.88 2.81
CA GLY A 48 3.48 -4.24 1.43
C GLY A 48 4.27 -3.18 0.64
N GLY A 49 4.46 -3.42 -0.65
CA GLY A 49 5.08 -2.46 -1.56
C GLY A 49 4.34 -1.11 -1.59
N ILE A 50 5.11 -0.02 -1.55
CA ILE A 50 4.55 1.34 -1.59
C ILE A 50 3.98 1.60 -2.98
N CYS A 51 2.80 2.21 -3.06
CA CYS A 51 2.33 2.77 -4.31
C CYS A 51 1.70 4.14 -4.02
N TYR A 52 2.23 5.16 -4.70
CA TYR A 52 2.09 6.58 -4.39
C TYR A 52 2.17 7.42 -5.68
N VAL A 53 1.50 8.57 -5.68
CA VAL A 53 1.47 9.53 -6.79
C VAL A 53 1.80 10.91 -6.21
N GLY A 54 2.96 11.48 -6.53
CA GLY A 54 3.36 12.83 -6.11
C GLY A 54 2.90 13.92 -7.07
N LYS A 55 2.90 13.63 -8.39
CA LYS A 55 2.44 14.56 -9.42
C LYS A 55 1.69 13.82 -10.53
N ARG A 56 0.47 14.27 -10.83
CA ARG A 56 -0.50 13.58 -11.69
C ARG A 56 -0.37 13.90 -13.18
N TYR A 57 0.33 14.97 -13.53
CA TYR A 57 0.65 15.32 -14.91
C TYR A 57 2.06 15.88 -15.00
N SER A 58 2.81 15.44 -16.00
CA SER A 58 4.11 15.99 -16.38
C SER A 58 4.26 15.85 -17.89
N CYS A 59 4.82 16.88 -18.52
CA CYS A 59 5.20 16.91 -19.93
C CYS A 59 6.65 17.37 -20.00
N CYS A 60 7.47 16.65 -20.76
CA CYS A 60 8.90 16.92 -20.85
C CYS A 60 9.17 18.19 -21.68
N ASN A 61 10.31 18.83 -21.43
CA ASN A 61 10.93 19.75 -22.38
C ASN A 61 12.30 19.17 -22.72
N ASN A 62 12.33 18.27 -23.70
CA ASN A 62 13.45 17.38 -23.95
C ASN A 62 13.93 17.55 -25.39
N ARG A 63 15.22 17.88 -25.59
CA ARG A 63 15.81 18.06 -26.93
C ARG A 63 15.69 16.82 -27.83
N PHE A 64 15.54 15.63 -27.25
CA PHE A 64 15.34 14.36 -27.94
C PHE A 64 13.84 14.07 -28.25
N VAL A 65 12.96 15.06 -28.04
CA VAL A 65 11.55 15.09 -28.44
C VAL A 65 11.32 16.39 -29.23
N PRO A 66 11.78 16.48 -30.50
CA PRO A 66 11.81 17.73 -31.25
C PRO A 66 10.42 18.35 -31.48
N GLU A 67 9.36 17.55 -31.44
CA GLU A 67 7.98 17.99 -31.71
C GLU A 67 7.41 18.90 -30.62
N THR A 68 7.95 18.82 -29.39
CA THR A 68 7.49 19.60 -28.23
C THR A 68 8.61 20.35 -27.52
N TYR A 69 9.82 20.38 -28.11
CA TYR A 69 10.98 21.02 -27.49
C TYR A 69 10.99 22.54 -27.70
N ASP A 70 11.13 23.28 -26.59
CA ASP A 70 11.30 24.73 -26.57
C ASP A 70 12.66 25.10 -25.97
N VAL A 71 13.54 25.63 -26.82
CA VAL A 71 14.90 26.10 -26.48
C VAL A 71 14.87 27.22 -25.42
N LYS A 72 13.76 27.94 -25.26
CA LYS A 72 13.62 29.02 -24.27
C LYS A 72 13.29 28.53 -22.85
N ARG A 73 12.96 27.25 -22.69
CA ARG A 73 12.55 26.65 -21.40
C ARG A 73 13.64 25.75 -20.83
N GLU A 74 13.73 25.65 -19.50
CA GLU A 74 14.68 24.72 -18.84
C GLU A 74 14.40 23.27 -19.31
N GLU A 75 15.45 22.55 -19.68
CA GLU A 75 15.32 21.16 -20.11
C GLU A 75 14.83 20.28 -18.95
N THR A 76 13.76 19.54 -19.22
CA THR A 76 13.03 18.73 -18.26
C THR A 76 12.77 17.36 -18.87
N TYR A 77 13.26 16.31 -18.22
CA TYR A 77 13.17 14.93 -18.67
C TYR A 77 12.21 14.16 -17.78
N ILE A 78 11.46 13.22 -18.36
CA ILE A 78 10.72 12.22 -17.60
C ILE A 78 11.47 10.90 -17.74
N ILE A 79 11.77 10.24 -16.62
CA ILE A 79 12.46 8.96 -16.56
C ILE A 79 11.62 7.98 -15.74
N ALA A 80 11.38 6.78 -16.29
CA ALA A 80 10.75 5.66 -15.61
C ALA A 80 11.75 4.51 -15.49
N VAL A 81 12.07 4.12 -14.25
CA VAL A 81 13.03 3.07 -13.94
C VAL A 81 12.44 2.05 -12.97
N ASP A 82 12.83 0.78 -13.13
CA ASP A 82 12.35 -0.37 -12.37
C ASP A 82 13.52 -1.17 -11.79
N ALA A 83 13.45 -1.56 -10.52
CA ALA A 83 14.52 -2.29 -9.84
C ALA A 83 14.52 -3.78 -10.21
N ASN A 84 15.57 -4.22 -10.90
CA ASN A 84 15.78 -5.59 -11.36
C ASN A 84 15.59 -6.62 -10.24
N ASN A 85 14.41 -7.25 -10.20
CA ASN A 85 14.07 -8.29 -9.22
C ASN A 85 14.30 -7.83 -7.77
N LEU A 86 13.68 -6.70 -7.38
CA LEU A 86 13.81 -6.09 -6.05
C LEU A 86 13.69 -7.09 -4.89
N TYR A 87 12.67 -7.96 -4.89
CA TYR A 87 12.53 -8.96 -3.83
C TYR A 87 13.65 -10.00 -3.85
N GLY A 88 14.12 -10.41 -5.02
CA GLY A 88 15.34 -11.21 -5.15
C GLY A 88 16.55 -10.54 -4.52
N TYR A 89 16.79 -9.25 -4.81
CA TYR A 89 17.85 -8.48 -4.17
C TYR A 89 17.74 -8.46 -2.64
N THR A 90 16.55 -8.22 -2.08
CA THR A 90 16.37 -8.24 -0.62
C THR A 90 16.58 -9.63 -0.01
N MET A 91 16.32 -10.69 -0.78
CA MET A 91 16.56 -12.07 -0.36
C MET A 91 18.04 -12.49 -0.42
N THR A 92 18.95 -11.67 -0.99
CA THR A 92 20.40 -11.92 -0.89
C THR A 92 21.04 -11.25 0.32
N GLN A 93 20.29 -10.41 1.05
CA GLN A 93 20.72 -9.74 2.28
C GLN A 93 20.63 -10.67 3.49
N SER A 94 21.17 -10.21 4.63
CA SER A 94 20.97 -10.86 5.93
C SER A 94 19.48 -10.89 6.31
N LEU A 95 18.95 -12.08 6.57
CA LEU A 95 17.57 -12.31 6.99
C LEU A 95 17.54 -13.08 8.31
N PRO A 96 16.53 -12.89 9.18
CA PRO A 96 16.42 -13.63 10.44
C PRO A 96 16.34 -15.15 10.23
N ILE A 97 16.81 -15.90 11.22
CA ILE A 97 16.83 -17.37 11.26
C ILE A 97 16.29 -17.90 12.60
N SER A 98 16.85 -17.43 13.72
CA SER A 98 16.67 -18.04 15.04
C SER A 98 17.03 -17.08 16.18
N ASN A 99 16.97 -17.59 17.41
CA ASN A 99 17.39 -16.93 18.65
C ASN A 99 16.55 -15.65 18.93
N PHE A 100 15.23 -15.76 18.80
CA PHE A 100 14.33 -14.63 19.03
C PHE A 100 14.24 -14.28 20.53
N LYS A 101 14.84 -13.15 20.93
CA LYS A 101 14.85 -12.68 22.33
C LYS A 101 14.34 -11.24 22.42
N ILE A 102 13.33 -11.01 23.28
CA ILE A 102 12.94 -9.66 23.71
C ILE A 102 13.98 -9.13 24.70
N LEU A 103 14.48 -7.92 24.46
CA LEU A 103 15.47 -7.28 25.32
C LEU A 103 14.83 -6.72 26.61
N THR A 104 15.61 -6.72 27.68
CA THR A 104 15.25 -6.10 28.97
C THR A 104 15.28 -4.57 28.90
N ALA A 105 14.63 -3.89 29.85
CA ALA A 105 14.62 -2.43 29.92
C ALA A 105 16.04 -1.80 30.00
N SER A 106 17.01 -2.49 30.62
CA SER A 106 18.40 -2.03 30.65
C SER A 106 19.06 -2.16 29.27
N GLU A 107 18.94 -3.32 28.62
CA GLU A 107 19.45 -3.55 27.26
C GLU A 107 18.84 -2.57 26.24
N ILE A 108 17.58 -2.15 26.43
CA ILE A 108 16.92 -1.13 25.59
C ILE A 108 17.47 0.27 25.86
N LYS A 109 17.77 0.63 27.12
CA LYS A 109 18.29 1.95 27.49
C LYS A 109 19.66 2.23 26.88
N ASP A 110 20.51 1.21 26.79
CA ASP A 110 21.87 1.31 26.26
C ASP A 110 21.92 1.04 24.73
N PHE A 111 20.77 0.82 24.08
CA PHE A 111 20.69 0.47 22.66
C PHE A 111 20.94 1.68 21.74
N ASN A 112 21.91 1.55 20.83
CA ASN A 112 22.18 2.54 19.79
C ASN A 112 22.16 1.91 18.39
N VAL A 113 21.16 2.28 17.58
CA VAL A 113 20.95 1.75 16.23
C VAL A 113 22.08 2.12 15.24
N PHE A 114 22.78 3.24 15.47
CA PHE A 114 23.83 3.71 14.56
C PHE A 114 25.08 2.83 14.60
N ASN A 115 25.33 2.15 15.72
CA ASN A 115 26.47 1.24 15.89
C ASN A 115 26.32 -0.08 15.11
N LEU A 116 25.14 -0.35 14.55
CA LEU A 116 24.81 -1.61 13.87
C LEU A 116 25.10 -1.59 12.36
N SER A 117 25.40 -2.77 11.83
CA SER A 117 25.73 -3.04 10.43
C SER A 117 24.87 -4.17 9.84
N ALA A 118 24.67 -4.15 8.52
CA ALA A 118 23.95 -5.21 7.81
C ALA A 118 24.68 -6.56 7.80
N ASN A 119 25.97 -6.57 8.16
CA ASN A 119 26.84 -7.74 8.21
C ASN A 119 26.92 -8.38 9.61
N ASP A 120 26.29 -7.79 10.63
CA ASP A 120 26.32 -8.32 12.00
C ASP A 120 25.55 -9.66 12.07
N ASP A 121 26.00 -10.61 12.90
CA ASP A 121 25.27 -11.88 13.11
C ASP A 121 23.91 -11.70 13.83
N VAL A 122 23.68 -10.53 14.44
CA VAL A 122 22.46 -10.18 15.18
C VAL A 122 21.78 -8.98 14.54
N GLY A 123 20.49 -9.12 14.25
CA GLY A 123 19.61 -8.04 13.82
C GLY A 123 18.48 -7.79 14.83
N TYR A 124 17.74 -6.70 14.64
CA TYR A 124 16.68 -6.28 15.56
C TYR A 124 15.42 -5.78 14.84
N PHE A 125 14.27 -6.09 15.42
CA PHE A 125 13.02 -5.37 15.19
C PHE A 125 12.74 -4.49 16.40
N LEU A 126 12.40 -3.22 16.16
CA LEU A 126 12.14 -2.24 17.21
C LEU A 126 10.72 -1.72 17.10
N GLU A 127 10.02 -1.62 18.21
CA GLU A 127 8.74 -0.93 18.33
C GLU A 127 8.99 0.49 18.84
N VAL A 128 8.76 1.49 18.00
CA VAL A 128 9.22 2.87 18.24
C VAL A 128 8.15 3.93 17.97
N ASP A 129 8.30 5.06 18.65
CA ASP A 129 7.62 6.31 18.29
C ASP A 129 8.56 7.18 17.47
N LEU A 130 8.13 7.61 16.29
CA LEU A 130 8.92 8.38 15.33
C LEU A 130 8.18 9.66 14.92
N LEU A 131 8.78 10.80 15.22
CA LEU A 131 8.35 12.10 14.72
C LEU A 131 8.93 12.34 13.32
N TYR A 132 8.10 12.92 12.45
CA TYR A 132 8.53 13.49 11.17
C TYR A 132 8.61 15.01 11.36
N PRO A 133 9.82 15.62 11.35
CA PRO A 133 9.93 17.06 11.55
C PRO A 133 9.38 17.87 10.36
N PRO A 134 8.63 18.98 10.60
CA PRO A 134 8.00 19.78 9.56
C PRO A 134 8.96 20.31 8.49
N GLU A 135 10.20 20.62 8.86
CA GLU A 135 11.27 21.07 7.95
C GLU A 135 11.62 20.05 6.86
N LEU A 136 11.29 18.77 7.06
CA LEU A 136 11.47 17.73 6.03
C LEU A 136 10.31 17.68 5.02
N HIS A 137 9.18 18.34 5.26
CA HIS A 137 7.96 18.15 4.44
C HIS A 137 8.14 18.70 3.01
N ASP A 138 8.90 19.78 2.86
CA ASP A 138 9.27 20.35 1.55
C ASP A 138 10.47 19.62 0.90
N LEU A 139 11.26 18.87 1.68
CA LEU A 139 12.43 18.12 1.21
C LEU A 139 12.07 16.71 0.74
N HIS A 140 11.06 16.08 1.36
CA HIS A 140 10.72 14.67 1.21
C HIS A 140 9.38 14.44 0.47
N ASP A 141 9.41 14.59 -0.86
CA ASP A 141 8.32 14.20 -1.77
C ASP A 141 8.10 12.67 -1.88
N PHE A 142 8.93 11.85 -1.22
CA PHE A 142 8.70 10.42 -1.04
C PHE A 142 8.76 10.03 0.45
N PRO A 143 7.68 10.24 1.24
CA PRO A 143 7.73 10.10 2.69
C PRO A 143 8.19 8.72 3.17
N LEU A 144 9.00 8.73 4.22
CA LEU A 144 9.54 7.56 4.89
C LEU A 144 8.51 6.89 5.82
N ALA A 145 8.86 5.72 6.36
CA ALA A 145 8.06 4.98 7.36
C ALA A 145 6.54 4.88 7.05
N PRO A 146 6.12 4.37 5.87
CA PRO A 146 4.72 4.35 5.47
C PRO A 146 3.88 3.47 6.41
N ASP A 147 2.60 3.79 6.57
CA ASP A 147 1.70 3.16 7.54
C ASP A 147 0.32 2.84 6.97
N HIS A 148 -0.52 2.13 7.74
CA HIS A 148 -1.90 1.84 7.39
C HIS A 148 -2.87 2.88 7.97
N THR A 149 -2.89 4.09 7.39
CA THR A 149 -3.82 5.16 7.81
C THR A 149 -5.26 4.90 7.34
N VAL A 150 -6.25 5.25 8.18
CA VAL A 150 -7.66 5.41 7.76
C VAL A 150 -7.85 6.83 7.26
N ILE A 151 -8.13 7.00 5.97
CA ILE A 151 -8.36 8.33 5.41
C ILE A 151 -9.77 8.78 5.76
N GLN A 152 -9.88 9.87 6.51
CA GLN A 152 -11.14 10.49 6.88
C GLN A 152 -11.57 11.56 5.87
N PHE A 153 -12.84 11.96 5.89
CA PHE A 153 -13.39 12.90 4.90
C PHE A 153 -12.87 14.33 5.09
N ASP A 154 -12.60 14.73 6.32
CA ASP A 154 -11.99 16.01 6.69
C ASP A 154 -10.59 16.20 6.08
N MET A 155 -9.75 15.16 6.08
CA MET A 155 -8.42 15.13 5.46
C MET A 155 -8.41 15.42 3.96
N LEU A 156 -9.54 15.23 3.26
CA LEU A 156 -9.64 15.43 1.81
C LEU A 156 -9.60 16.93 1.45
N SER A 157 -8.93 17.25 0.34
CA SER A 157 -8.97 18.59 -0.26
C SER A 157 -10.36 19.04 -0.69
N ARG A 158 -10.51 20.34 -0.95
CA ARG A 158 -11.72 20.92 -1.55
C ARG A 158 -12.00 20.32 -2.94
N TYR A 159 -10.96 20.11 -3.77
CA TYR A 159 -11.05 19.35 -5.02
C TYR A 159 -11.65 17.94 -4.81
N GLN A 160 -11.11 17.15 -3.87
CA GLN A 160 -11.57 15.78 -3.61
C GLN A 160 -13.01 15.73 -3.07
N LYS A 161 -13.39 16.66 -2.18
CA LYS A 161 -14.75 16.79 -1.63
C LYS A 161 -15.77 17.11 -2.75
N LYS A 162 -15.47 18.08 -3.62
CA LYS A 162 -16.27 18.38 -4.81
C LYS A 162 -16.41 17.20 -5.77
N LEU A 163 -15.36 16.39 -5.96
CA LEU A 163 -15.47 15.16 -6.76
C LEU A 163 -16.44 14.14 -6.17
N ILE A 164 -16.45 14.00 -4.82
CA ILE A 164 -17.37 13.11 -4.10
C ILE A 164 -18.82 13.57 -4.27
N GLU A 165 -19.07 14.86 -4.03
CA GLU A 165 -20.39 15.50 -4.14
C GLU A 165 -20.95 15.38 -5.57
N ASN A 166 -20.20 15.87 -6.57
CA ASN A 166 -20.66 15.94 -7.95
C ASN A 166 -20.91 14.57 -8.61
N HIS A 167 -20.30 13.50 -8.10
CA HIS A 167 -20.39 12.14 -8.69
C HIS A 167 -21.01 11.09 -7.75
N GLY A 168 -21.57 11.50 -6.61
CA GLY A 168 -22.23 10.61 -5.65
C GLY A 168 -21.33 9.49 -5.12
N ILE A 169 -20.05 9.77 -4.88
CA ILE A 169 -19.07 8.76 -4.50
C ILE A 169 -19.30 8.31 -3.06
N LYS A 170 -19.59 7.03 -2.83
CA LYS A 170 -19.67 6.46 -1.48
C LYS A 170 -18.28 6.36 -0.86
N PHE A 171 -17.95 7.31 0.03
CA PHE A 171 -16.70 7.30 0.80
C PHE A 171 -16.83 6.40 2.04
N SER A 172 -15.90 5.45 2.21
CA SER A 172 -15.89 4.51 3.34
C SER A 172 -14.95 4.97 4.45
N LYS A 173 -15.50 5.21 5.64
CA LYS A 173 -14.76 5.59 6.85
C LYS A 173 -13.91 4.47 7.48
N GLN A 174 -13.94 3.24 6.92
CA GLN A 174 -13.30 2.06 7.53
C GLN A 174 -12.12 1.50 6.71
N ASN A 175 -11.87 2.04 5.52
CA ASN A 175 -10.86 1.49 4.61
C ASN A 175 -9.44 1.97 4.98
N ARG A 176 -8.73 1.20 5.82
CA ARG A 176 -7.27 1.34 6.02
C ARG A 176 -6.53 1.23 4.68
N LYS A 177 -5.57 2.12 4.42
CA LYS A 177 -4.75 2.16 3.20
C LYS A 177 -3.29 2.31 3.59
N LEU A 178 -2.40 1.58 2.91
CA LEU A 178 -0.96 1.83 3.03
C LEU A 178 -0.63 3.18 2.36
N THR A 179 -0.13 4.13 3.14
CA THR A 179 0.15 5.52 2.74
C THR A 179 1.49 6.01 3.28
N PRO A 180 2.38 6.56 2.42
CA PRO A 180 3.42 7.49 2.87
C PRO A 180 2.75 8.77 3.39
N SER A 181 3.03 9.15 4.63
CA SER A 181 2.44 10.30 5.30
C SER A 181 3.43 10.87 6.32
N PHE A 182 3.35 12.17 6.58
CA PHE A 182 4.19 12.88 7.56
C PHE A 182 3.66 12.80 9.00
N HIS A 183 2.56 12.08 9.24
CA HIS A 183 2.07 11.86 10.61
C HIS A 183 3.13 11.19 11.49
N THR A 184 3.24 11.60 12.75
CA THR A 184 3.99 10.87 13.78
C THR A 184 3.58 9.40 13.80
N LYS A 185 4.55 8.49 13.82
CA LYS A 185 4.32 7.05 13.90
C LYS A 185 4.39 6.65 15.37
N TYR A 186 3.37 5.95 15.86
CA TYR A 186 3.33 5.42 17.22
C TYR A 186 3.35 3.90 17.20
N ASN A 187 4.07 3.28 18.14
CA ASN A 187 4.23 1.81 18.24
C ASN A 187 4.62 1.15 16.88
N TYR A 188 5.43 1.85 16.09
CA TYR A 188 5.80 1.44 14.74
C TYR A 188 6.87 0.36 14.81
N VAL A 189 6.51 -0.89 14.50
CA VAL A 189 7.51 -1.98 14.47
C VAL A 189 8.31 -1.87 13.17
N VAL A 190 9.64 -1.75 13.27
CA VAL A 190 10.55 -1.47 12.14
C VAL A 190 11.81 -2.33 12.22
N HIS A 191 12.41 -2.65 11.07
CA HIS A 191 13.72 -3.30 10.99
C HIS A 191 14.85 -2.30 11.30
N TYR A 192 15.88 -2.70 12.06
CA TYR A 192 16.95 -1.79 12.51
C TYR A 192 17.64 -0.98 11.39
N LEU A 193 17.90 -1.57 10.22
CA LEU A 193 18.49 -0.84 9.08
C LEU A 193 17.54 0.23 8.51
N ASN A 194 16.22 -0.04 8.52
CA ASN A 194 15.22 0.95 8.11
C ASN A 194 15.15 2.09 9.12
N LEU A 195 15.16 1.78 10.41
CA LEU A 195 15.20 2.80 11.46
C LEU A 195 16.45 3.68 11.32
N LYS A 196 17.64 3.07 11.24
CA LYS A 196 18.92 3.78 11.04
C LYS A 196 18.83 4.77 9.87
N PHE A 197 18.37 4.30 8.71
CA PHE A 197 18.16 5.16 7.54
C PHE A 197 17.15 6.28 7.78
N TYR A 198 16.01 6.01 8.44
CA TYR A 198 15.02 7.05 8.74
C TYR A 198 15.60 8.17 9.62
N LEU A 199 16.43 7.82 10.62
CA LEU A 199 17.13 8.79 11.46
C LEU A 199 18.24 9.53 10.70
N GLU A 200 18.99 8.84 9.82
CA GLU A 200 19.98 9.46 8.92
C GLU A 200 19.35 10.45 7.92
N LYS A 201 18.04 10.33 7.63
CA LYS A 201 17.26 11.33 6.86
C LYS A 201 16.52 12.33 7.76
N GLY A 202 16.81 12.38 9.05
CA GLY A 202 16.32 13.41 9.97
C GLY A 202 14.98 13.12 10.65
N MET A 203 14.38 11.94 10.52
CA MET A 203 13.28 11.56 11.41
C MET A 203 13.78 11.47 12.85
N VAL A 204 12.94 11.83 13.82
CA VAL A 204 13.35 11.90 15.24
C VAL A 204 12.75 10.72 16.00
N LEU A 205 13.61 9.92 16.63
CA LEU A 205 13.23 8.85 17.54
C LEU A 205 12.76 9.46 18.87
N GLN A 206 11.47 9.36 19.17
CA GLN A 206 10.89 9.86 20.42
C GLN A 206 10.99 8.83 21.55
N LYS A 207 10.74 7.55 21.24
CA LYS A 207 10.73 6.46 22.22
C LYS A 207 10.99 5.10 21.57
N ILE A 208 11.65 4.21 22.31
CA ILE A 208 11.67 2.76 22.04
C ILE A 208 10.81 2.09 23.12
N HIS A 209 9.82 1.29 22.73
CA HIS A 209 8.96 0.54 23.67
C HIS A 209 9.44 -0.89 23.86
N ASN A 210 9.79 -1.58 22.77
CA ASN A 210 10.25 -2.97 22.78
C ASN A 210 11.34 -3.18 21.71
N ILE A 211 12.28 -4.09 21.97
CA ILE A 211 13.24 -4.58 20.99
C ILE A 211 13.19 -6.11 20.97
N LEU A 212 13.04 -6.69 19.78
CA LEU A 212 13.16 -8.12 19.50
C LEU A 212 14.46 -8.35 18.71
N SER A 213 15.46 -8.91 19.37
CA SER A 213 16.71 -9.34 18.75
C SER A 213 16.57 -10.73 18.10
N PHE A 214 17.34 -10.98 17.04
CA PHE A 214 17.37 -12.25 16.32
C PHE A 214 18.74 -12.49 15.67
N ARG A 215 19.10 -13.76 15.46
CA ARG A 215 20.24 -14.15 14.63
C ARG A 215 19.85 -14.04 13.15
N GLN A 216 20.72 -13.44 12.34
CA GLN A 216 20.51 -13.23 10.90
C GLN A 216 21.69 -13.74 10.06
N LYS A 217 21.43 -14.23 8.84
CA LYS A 217 22.47 -14.53 7.83
C LYS A 217 21.91 -14.35 6.41
N PRO A 218 22.76 -14.21 5.36
CA PRO A 218 22.32 -14.24 3.97
C PRO A 218 22.01 -15.66 3.46
N TRP A 219 21.27 -16.46 4.25
CA TRP A 219 21.00 -17.88 3.99
C TRP A 219 20.21 -18.13 2.69
N LEU A 220 19.48 -17.12 2.21
CA LEU A 220 18.75 -17.18 0.95
C LEU A 220 19.54 -16.79 -0.30
N LYS A 221 20.73 -16.20 -0.13
CA LYS A 221 21.57 -15.68 -1.23
C LYS A 221 21.92 -16.75 -2.29
N PRO A 222 22.38 -17.97 -1.94
CA PRO A 222 22.78 -18.97 -2.95
C PRO A 222 21.64 -19.37 -3.88
N TYR A 223 20.44 -19.60 -3.34
CA TYR A 223 19.26 -19.99 -4.11
C TYR A 223 18.81 -18.89 -5.09
N VAL A 224 18.85 -17.63 -4.66
CA VAL A 224 18.43 -16.51 -5.52
C VAL A 224 19.41 -16.28 -6.66
N ILE A 225 20.72 -16.32 -6.37
CA ILE A 225 21.77 -16.21 -7.37
C ILE A 225 21.61 -17.32 -8.41
N PHE A 226 21.54 -18.58 -7.97
CA PHE A 226 21.29 -19.73 -8.85
C PHE A 226 20.08 -19.53 -9.79
N ASN A 227 18.94 -19.10 -9.24
CA ASN A 227 17.74 -18.83 -10.04
C ASN A 227 17.90 -17.64 -10.99
N ASN A 228 18.65 -16.60 -10.59
CA ASN A 228 18.92 -15.44 -11.44
C ASN A 228 19.82 -15.83 -12.61
N ASP A 229 20.90 -16.56 -12.35
CA ASP A 229 21.86 -17.01 -13.36
C ASP A 229 21.19 -17.96 -14.36
N LYS A 230 20.37 -18.91 -13.88
CA LYS A 230 19.56 -19.77 -14.74
C LYS A 230 18.58 -18.96 -15.59
N ARG A 231 17.89 -17.99 -15.00
CA ARG A 231 16.99 -17.05 -15.71
C ARG A 231 17.69 -16.21 -16.78
N GLN A 232 18.96 -15.85 -16.58
CA GLN A 232 19.76 -15.13 -17.58
C GLN A 232 20.30 -16.06 -18.68
N SER A 233 20.69 -17.29 -18.34
CA SER A 233 21.25 -18.27 -19.28
C SER A 233 20.23 -18.86 -20.26
N THR A 234 18.96 -18.99 -19.85
CA THR A 234 17.94 -19.59 -20.71
C THR A 234 17.41 -18.61 -21.74
N LYS A 235 17.31 -19.09 -22.99
CA LYS A 235 16.63 -18.38 -24.08
C LYS A 235 15.12 -18.66 -24.10
N HIS A 236 14.63 -19.66 -23.35
CA HIS A 236 13.25 -20.12 -23.44
C HIS A 236 12.31 -19.27 -22.56
N PRO A 237 11.26 -18.61 -23.13
CA PRO A 237 10.41 -17.69 -22.37
C PRO A 237 9.76 -18.32 -21.13
N PHE A 238 9.25 -19.54 -21.24
CA PHE A 238 8.63 -20.26 -20.12
C PHE A 238 9.63 -20.53 -18.97
N GLU A 239 10.88 -20.89 -19.27
CA GLU A 239 11.86 -21.16 -18.22
C GLU A 239 12.26 -19.88 -17.50
N ARG A 240 12.46 -18.79 -18.25
CA ARG A 240 12.76 -17.46 -17.71
C ARG A 240 11.65 -16.98 -16.76
N ASP A 241 10.39 -17.24 -17.11
CA ASP A 241 9.23 -16.88 -16.29
C ASP A 241 9.06 -17.85 -15.11
N LEU A 242 9.40 -19.13 -15.27
CA LEU A 242 9.49 -20.10 -14.18
C LEU A 242 10.53 -19.69 -13.14
N PHE A 243 11.78 -19.42 -13.50
CA PHE A 243 12.80 -19.00 -12.54
C PHE A 243 12.45 -17.66 -11.84
N LYS A 244 11.75 -16.75 -12.55
CA LYS A 244 11.17 -15.55 -11.92
C LYS A 244 10.10 -15.91 -10.87
N LEU A 245 9.20 -16.83 -11.19
CA LEU A 245 8.20 -17.34 -10.25
C LEU A 245 8.84 -18.06 -9.06
N MET A 246 9.94 -18.80 -9.28
CA MET A 246 10.63 -19.58 -8.24
C MET A 246 11.21 -18.71 -7.12
N ASN A 247 11.59 -17.47 -7.43
CA ASN A 247 11.99 -16.46 -6.45
C ASN A 247 10.77 -15.75 -5.84
N ASN A 248 9.84 -15.26 -6.67
CA ASN A 248 8.77 -14.36 -6.21
C ASN A 248 7.66 -15.06 -5.40
N ALA A 249 7.28 -16.28 -5.76
CA ALA A 249 6.17 -16.98 -5.08
C ALA A 249 6.51 -17.37 -3.64
N TRP A 250 7.79 -17.64 -3.34
CA TRP A 250 8.25 -18.04 -2.02
C TRP A 250 7.94 -16.98 -0.94
N PHE A 251 8.22 -15.71 -1.23
CA PHE A 251 7.99 -14.63 -0.28
C PHE A 251 6.50 -14.50 0.07
N GLY A 252 5.60 -14.58 -0.92
CA GLY A 252 4.16 -14.58 -0.67
C GLY A 252 3.68 -15.74 0.22
N LYS A 253 4.37 -16.89 0.17
CA LYS A 253 4.07 -18.04 1.04
C LYS A 253 4.46 -17.79 2.50
N SER A 254 5.57 -17.08 2.77
CA SER A 254 5.97 -16.69 4.14
C SER A 254 4.93 -15.82 4.85
N LEU A 255 4.19 -15.01 4.09
CA LEU A 255 3.13 -14.11 4.57
C LEU A 255 1.71 -14.73 4.47
N GLN A 256 1.58 -16.04 4.24
CA GLN A 256 0.27 -16.68 4.10
C GLN A 256 -0.49 -16.67 5.44
N ASN A 257 -1.53 -15.84 5.56
CA ASN A 257 -2.36 -15.79 6.77
C ASN A 257 -3.17 -17.10 6.97
N PRO A 258 -2.94 -17.87 8.05
CA PRO A 258 -3.61 -19.16 8.28
C PRO A 258 -5.08 -19.02 8.71
N ARG A 259 -5.50 -17.85 9.23
CA ARG A 259 -6.90 -17.59 9.63
C ARG A 259 -7.83 -17.67 8.42
N LYS A 260 -7.39 -17.19 7.25
CA LYS A 260 -8.18 -17.15 6.00
C LYS A 260 -8.37 -18.51 5.29
N ARG A 261 -7.67 -19.57 5.72
CA ARG A 261 -7.90 -20.94 5.18
C ARG A 261 -9.31 -21.40 5.56
N LEU A 262 -10.08 -21.97 4.65
CA LEU A 262 -11.37 -22.58 4.99
C LEU A 262 -11.15 -23.98 5.55
N GLN A 263 -11.93 -24.38 6.57
CA GLN A 263 -12.07 -25.78 6.95
C GLN A 263 -13.38 -26.28 6.35
N ILE A 264 -13.26 -27.20 5.40
CA ILE A 264 -14.38 -27.72 4.62
C ILE A 264 -14.46 -29.23 4.84
N GLU A 265 -15.65 -29.72 5.16
CA GLU A 265 -15.90 -31.13 5.47
C GLU A 265 -17.06 -31.64 4.61
N GLY A 266 -16.83 -32.75 3.91
CA GLY A 266 -17.85 -33.40 3.09
C GLY A 266 -18.71 -34.40 3.90
N ALA A 267 -19.95 -34.57 3.50
CA ALA A 267 -20.84 -35.63 3.97
C ALA A 267 -21.55 -36.28 2.79
N PHE A 268 -21.54 -37.62 2.78
CA PHE A 268 -22.12 -38.49 1.76
C PHE A 268 -23.32 -39.31 2.27
N THR A 269 -23.70 -39.12 3.53
CA THR A 269 -24.78 -39.87 4.18
C THR A 269 -25.55 -38.99 5.15
N LEU A 270 -26.84 -39.26 5.31
CA LEU A 270 -27.72 -38.52 6.22
C LEU A 270 -27.19 -38.51 7.67
N LYS A 271 -26.59 -39.60 8.14
CA LYS A 271 -25.94 -39.70 9.46
C LYS A 271 -24.72 -38.79 9.60
N GLN A 272 -23.92 -38.63 8.54
CA GLN A 272 -22.82 -37.65 8.53
C GLN A 272 -23.38 -36.23 8.52
N CYS A 273 -24.37 -35.92 7.66
CA CYS A 273 -25.01 -34.61 7.61
C CYS A 273 -25.58 -34.20 8.98
N GLN A 274 -26.36 -35.07 9.64
CA GLN A 274 -26.87 -34.83 10.99
C GLN A 274 -25.77 -34.53 12.02
N LYS A 275 -24.65 -35.26 11.98
CA LYS A 275 -23.49 -35.04 12.85
C LYS A 275 -22.77 -33.71 12.59
N LYS A 276 -22.80 -33.19 11.35
CA LYS A 276 -22.24 -31.86 11.03
C LYS A 276 -23.20 -30.73 11.39
N LEU A 277 -24.50 -30.91 11.12
CA LEU A 277 -25.57 -29.97 11.48
C LEU A 277 -25.68 -29.73 12.99
N SER A 278 -25.39 -30.73 13.83
CA SER A 278 -25.37 -30.59 15.29
C SER A 278 -24.05 -30.03 15.85
N SER A 279 -23.06 -29.70 15.01
CA SER A 279 -21.78 -29.19 15.48
C SER A 279 -21.86 -27.69 15.80
N PRO A 280 -21.40 -27.24 16.99
CA PRO A 280 -21.32 -25.82 17.31
C PRO A 280 -20.23 -25.07 16.50
N LEU A 281 -19.43 -25.80 15.71
CA LEU A 281 -18.43 -25.24 14.82
C LEU A 281 -18.97 -25.02 13.39
N LEU A 282 -20.24 -25.32 13.10
CA LEU A 282 -20.80 -25.12 11.77
C LEU A 282 -21.05 -23.62 11.50
N GLU A 283 -20.38 -23.05 10.51
CA GLU A 283 -20.66 -21.68 10.04
C GLU A 283 -21.79 -21.66 9.00
N ASN A 284 -21.72 -22.56 8.01
CA ASN A 284 -22.70 -22.70 6.93
C ASN A 284 -22.54 -24.06 6.23
N PHE A 285 -23.55 -24.50 5.47
CA PHE A 285 -23.45 -25.67 4.60
C PHE A 285 -24.10 -25.41 3.23
N GLU A 286 -23.69 -26.16 2.22
CA GLU A 286 -24.25 -26.12 0.87
C GLU A 286 -24.47 -27.56 0.39
N ILE A 287 -25.67 -27.85 -0.10
CA ILE A 287 -25.98 -29.15 -0.72
C ILE A 287 -25.52 -29.05 -2.18
N ILE A 288 -24.57 -29.90 -2.58
CA ILE A 288 -24.00 -29.88 -3.94
C ILE A 288 -24.86 -30.71 -4.88
N ASN A 289 -25.32 -31.88 -4.41
CA ASN A 289 -26.29 -32.74 -5.08
C ASN A 289 -27.00 -33.63 -4.04
N GLU A 290 -27.85 -34.55 -4.49
CA GLU A 290 -28.65 -35.44 -3.63
C GLU A 290 -27.81 -36.33 -2.69
N GLU A 291 -26.58 -36.68 -3.10
CA GLU A 291 -25.69 -37.58 -2.36
C GLU A 291 -24.59 -36.84 -1.58
N PHE A 292 -24.31 -35.56 -1.88
CA PHE A 292 -23.15 -34.85 -1.36
C PHE A 292 -23.48 -33.45 -0.83
N SER A 293 -23.13 -33.21 0.43
CA SER A 293 -23.23 -31.92 1.11
C SER A 293 -21.89 -31.48 1.67
N VAL A 294 -21.63 -30.18 1.59
CA VAL A 294 -20.39 -29.54 2.00
C VAL A 294 -20.64 -28.64 3.21
N PHE A 295 -19.88 -28.84 4.28
CA PHE A 295 -20.00 -28.10 5.53
C PHE A 295 -18.77 -27.22 5.75
N LYS A 296 -18.99 -25.91 5.93
CA LYS A 296 -17.96 -24.94 6.27
C LYS A 296 -17.88 -24.81 7.79
N MET A 297 -16.73 -25.18 8.34
CA MET A 297 -16.51 -25.24 9.78
C MET A 297 -15.59 -24.12 10.27
N THR A 298 -15.90 -23.56 11.45
CA THR A 298 -15.00 -22.74 12.25
C THR A 298 -13.83 -23.60 12.74
N LYS A 299 -12.60 -23.08 12.66
CA LYS A 299 -11.44 -23.78 13.23
C LYS A 299 -11.48 -23.76 14.75
N LYS A 300 -11.48 -24.93 15.39
CA LYS A 300 -11.39 -25.05 16.86
C LYS A 300 -10.06 -24.49 17.39
N ASN A 301 -8.95 -24.87 16.75
CA ASN A 301 -7.59 -24.46 17.10
C ASN A 301 -6.94 -23.82 15.87
N LEU A 302 -6.11 -22.79 16.08
CA LEU A 302 -5.34 -22.13 15.03
C LEU A 302 -3.85 -22.26 15.32
N CYS A 303 -3.10 -22.88 14.41
CA CYS A 303 -1.64 -22.86 14.46
C CYS A 303 -1.11 -21.67 13.64
N LEU A 304 -0.17 -20.91 14.22
CA LEU A 304 0.50 -19.76 13.60
C LEU A 304 1.91 -20.16 13.15
N ASP A 305 1.97 -21.21 12.32
CA ASP A 305 3.17 -21.91 11.84
C ASP A 305 3.89 -21.19 10.68
N LYS A 306 3.85 -19.85 10.61
CA LYS A 306 4.28 -19.08 9.44
C LYS A 306 5.45 -18.17 9.79
N LEU A 307 6.50 -18.25 8.99
CA LEU A 307 7.74 -17.49 9.15
C LEU A 307 7.59 -16.04 8.67
N ILE A 308 6.59 -15.34 9.22
CA ILE A 308 6.18 -14.00 8.81
C ILE A 308 7.28 -12.96 9.00
N TYR A 309 8.21 -13.18 9.93
CA TYR A 309 9.37 -12.32 10.15
C TYR A 309 10.28 -12.22 8.91
N ILE A 310 10.36 -13.28 8.08
CA ILE A 310 11.17 -13.27 6.86
C ILE A 310 10.50 -12.38 5.81
N GLY A 311 9.18 -12.55 5.63
CA GLY A 311 8.41 -11.72 4.71
C GLY A 311 8.34 -10.27 5.15
N PHE A 312 8.21 -10.00 6.46
CA PHE A 312 8.34 -8.67 7.04
C PHE A 312 9.70 -8.06 6.71
N THR A 313 10.81 -8.76 6.98
CA THR A 313 12.16 -8.25 6.69
C THR A 313 12.36 -7.98 5.19
N ILE A 314 11.94 -8.89 4.32
CA ILE A 314 11.98 -8.71 2.86
C ILE A 314 11.23 -7.44 2.42
N LEU A 315 10.06 -7.16 3.01
CA LEU A 315 9.28 -5.95 2.74
C LEU A 315 9.92 -4.68 3.31
N GLU A 316 10.54 -4.73 4.48
CA GLU A 316 11.24 -3.58 5.07
C GLU A 316 12.48 -3.24 4.23
N LEU A 317 13.33 -4.23 3.94
CA LEU A 317 14.53 -4.05 3.12
C LEU A 317 14.21 -3.65 1.68
N SER A 318 13.06 -4.04 1.11
CA SER A 318 12.68 -3.60 -0.24
C SER A 318 12.35 -2.11 -0.27
N LYS A 319 11.66 -1.60 0.76
CA LYS A 319 11.41 -0.18 0.94
C LYS A 319 12.73 0.58 1.16
N LEU A 320 13.63 0.05 2.01
CA LEU A 320 14.95 0.64 2.26
C LEU A 320 15.75 0.78 0.96
N HIS A 321 15.83 -0.26 0.14
CA HIS A 321 16.56 -0.21 -1.13
C HIS A 321 16.03 0.88 -2.07
N MET A 322 14.70 0.98 -2.21
CA MET A 322 14.08 2.03 -3.03
C MET A 322 14.31 3.44 -2.45
N TYR A 323 14.30 3.59 -1.13
CA TYR A 323 14.65 4.85 -0.48
C TYR A 323 16.13 5.21 -0.64
N ASN A 324 17.05 4.26 -0.57
CA ASN A 324 18.48 4.49 -0.83
C ASN A 324 18.69 4.99 -2.27
N LEU A 325 18.15 4.27 -3.26
CA LEU A 325 18.21 4.65 -4.67
C LEU A 325 17.62 6.06 -4.90
N TYR A 326 16.52 6.39 -4.23
CA TYR A 326 15.88 7.69 -4.37
C TYR A 326 16.65 8.82 -3.67
N TYR A 327 16.92 8.69 -2.38
CA TYR A 327 17.47 9.76 -1.56
C TYR A 327 18.99 9.90 -1.70
N ASP A 328 19.74 8.81 -1.64
CA ASP A 328 21.22 8.86 -1.62
C ASP A 328 21.87 8.92 -3.00
N TYR A 329 21.18 8.49 -4.05
CA TYR A 329 21.67 8.65 -5.42
C TYR A 329 20.95 9.81 -6.13
N LEU A 330 19.64 9.70 -6.36
CA LEU A 330 18.94 10.63 -7.26
C LEU A 330 18.73 12.02 -6.64
N LYS A 331 18.13 12.13 -5.45
CA LYS A 331 17.95 13.41 -4.74
C LYS A 331 19.27 14.02 -4.28
N LYS A 332 20.26 13.21 -3.87
CA LYS A 332 21.59 13.74 -3.50
C LYS A 332 22.25 14.49 -4.66
N ASN A 333 22.14 13.97 -5.88
CA ASN A 333 22.72 14.60 -7.08
C ASN A 333 21.86 15.75 -7.64
N TYR A 334 20.54 15.59 -7.72
CA TYR A 334 19.65 16.56 -8.36
C TYR A 334 18.96 17.55 -7.41
N LYS A 335 18.89 17.26 -6.11
CA LYS A 335 18.21 18.06 -5.08
C LYS A 335 16.77 18.39 -5.51
N ASN A 336 16.38 19.67 -5.48
CA ASN A 336 15.09 20.19 -5.92
C ASN A 336 14.85 20.13 -7.45
N LYS A 337 15.81 19.63 -8.24
CA LYS A 337 15.64 19.40 -9.68
C LYS A 337 15.08 18.02 -10.00
N CYS A 338 15.00 17.08 -9.05
CA CYS A 338 14.32 15.80 -9.20
C CYS A 338 13.03 15.79 -8.38
N SER A 339 11.91 15.39 -8.98
CA SER A 339 10.59 15.27 -8.33
C SER A 339 9.99 13.89 -8.57
N LEU A 340 9.41 13.26 -7.54
CA LEU A 340 8.70 11.98 -7.69
C LEU A 340 7.31 12.19 -8.32
N LEU A 341 7.12 11.69 -9.56
CA LEU A 341 5.81 11.65 -10.19
C LEU A 341 4.97 10.51 -9.62
N TYR A 342 5.55 9.29 -9.62
CA TYR A 342 4.86 8.05 -9.28
C TYR A 342 5.84 6.97 -8.82
N THR A 343 5.38 6.09 -7.93
CA THR A 343 6.06 4.83 -7.61
C THR A 343 5.06 3.71 -7.41
N ASP A 344 5.46 2.50 -7.77
CA ASP A 344 4.76 1.26 -7.43
C ASP A 344 5.77 0.14 -7.18
N THR A 345 6.01 -0.14 -5.90
CA THR A 345 6.84 -1.21 -5.34
C THR A 345 8.33 -1.11 -5.71
N ASP A 346 8.68 -1.40 -6.96
CA ASP A 346 10.01 -1.51 -7.53
C ASP A 346 10.32 -0.41 -8.55
N SER A 347 9.34 0.44 -8.89
CA SER A 347 9.47 1.48 -9.91
C SER A 347 9.52 2.90 -9.36
N LEU A 348 10.30 3.77 -10.03
CA LEU A 348 10.37 5.23 -9.80
C LEU A 348 10.13 5.96 -11.12
N TYR A 349 9.15 6.86 -11.14
CA TYR A 349 8.82 7.74 -12.26
C TYR A 349 9.13 9.17 -11.83
N LEU A 350 10.02 9.83 -12.55
CA LEU A 350 10.72 11.02 -12.10
C LEU A 350 10.64 12.13 -13.14
N GLU A 351 10.44 13.36 -12.68
CA GLU A 351 10.69 14.57 -13.45
C GLU A 351 12.03 15.14 -13.02
N ILE A 352 12.97 15.27 -13.95
CA ILE A 352 14.36 15.68 -13.70
C ILE A 352 14.72 16.86 -14.58
N ARG A 353 15.17 17.96 -13.97
CA ARG A 353 15.68 19.15 -14.66
C ARG A 353 17.20 19.11 -14.70
N ALA A 354 17.76 18.90 -15.89
CA ALA A 354 19.20 18.69 -16.10
C ALA A 354 19.59 19.04 -17.55
N PRO A 355 20.87 19.35 -17.85
CA PRO A 355 21.30 19.61 -19.24
C PRO A 355 21.18 18.38 -20.15
N ASN A 356 21.44 17.18 -19.62
CA ASN A 356 21.18 15.90 -20.29
C ASN A 356 21.11 14.78 -19.24
N VAL A 357 19.92 14.27 -18.95
CA VAL A 357 19.75 13.18 -17.97
C VAL A 357 20.36 11.86 -18.47
N TYR A 358 20.39 11.63 -19.79
CA TYR A 358 20.84 10.38 -20.37
C TYR A 358 22.36 10.20 -20.19
N THR A 359 23.14 11.26 -20.37
CA THR A 359 24.58 11.27 -20.04
C THR A 359 24.80 10.98 -18.55
N ASP A 360 23.97 11.54 -17.67
CA ASP A 360 24.06 11.29 -16.22
C ASP A 360 23.76 9.82 -15.87
N LEU A 361 22.79 9.17 -16.54
CA LEU A 361 22.52 7.74 -16.37
C LEU A 361 23.73 6.86 -16.69
N LYS A 362 24.46 7.19 -17.77
CA LYS A 362 25.66 6.43 -18.20
C LYS A 362 26.92 6.77 -17.39
N THR A 363 26.97 7.93 -16.73
CA THR A 363 28.16 8.41 -16.01
C THR A 363 27.96 8.39 -14.49
N LYS A 364 27.20 9.34 -13.94
CA LYS A 364 26.97 9.52 -12.49
C LYS A 364 26.24 8.34 -11.84
N PHE A 365 25.39 7.64 -12.58
CA PHE A 365 24.59 6.52 -12.08
C PHE A 365 25.01 5.16 -12.65
N ASN A 366 26.20 5.07 -13.26
CA ASN A 366 26.70 3.82 -13.84
C ASN A 366 26.70 2.65 -12.85
N SER A 367 26.97 2.88 -11.56
CA SER A 367 27.00 1.83 -10.52
C SER A 367 25.64 1.29 -10.11
N ILE A 368 24.54 1.94 -10.51
CA ILE A 368 23.17 1.54 -10.15
C ILE A 368 22.28 1.28 -11.36
N MET A 369 22.70 1.60 -12.58
CA MET A 369 21.88 1.50 -13.80
C MET A 369 22.19 0.26 -14.64
N ASP A 370 21.17 -0.57 -14.89
CA ASP A 370 21.17 -1.59 -15.95
C ASP A 370 20.66 -0.97 -17.26
N LEU A 371 21.59 -0.62 -18.14
CA LEU A 371 21.33 -0.05 -19.47
C LEU A 371 21.36 -1.11 -20.59
N SER A 372 21.33 -2.40 -20.24
CA SER A 372 21.48 -3.51 -21.21
C SER A 372 20.25 -3.79 -22.08
N ASN A 373 19.17 -3.03 -21.89
CA ASN A 373 17.97 -3.09 -22.72
C ASN A 373 17.91 -2.05 -23.84
N PHE A 374 18.85 -1.11 -23.89
CA PHE A 374 19.02 -0.28 -25.08
C PHE A 374 19.54 -1.13 -26.25
N PRO A 375 19.24 -0.75 -27.51
CA PRO A 375 19.86 -1.35 -28.68
C PRO A 375 21.39 -1.30 -28.61
N THR A 376 22.09 -2.30 -29.14
CA THR A 376 23.57 -2.42 -29.02
C THR A 376 24.35 -1.28 -29.70
N ASP A 377 23.71 -0.62 -30.65
CA ASP A 377 24.16 0.56 -31.40
C ASP A 377 23.84 1.90 -30.72
N HIS A 378 23.03 1.89 -29.64
CA HIS A 378 22.60 3.09 -28.94
C HIS A 378 23.66 3.57 -27.94
N GLU A 379 23.90 4.90 -27.87
CA GLU A 379 24.95 5.50 -27.03
C GLU A 379 24.89 5.05 -25.56
N LEU A 380 23.69 4.92 -24.99
CA LEU A 380 23.49 4.50 -23.60
C LEU A 380 23.71 3.02 -23.31
N PHE A 381 23.87 2.17 -24.33
CA PHE A 381 24.00 0.73 -24.11
C PHE A 381 25.23 0.39 -23.26
N SER A 382 25.02 -0.40 -22.22
CA SER A 382 26.07 -1.05 -21.44
C SER A 382 25.60 -2.43 -20.98
N SER A 383 26.46 -3.43 -21.12
CA SER A 383 26.23 -4.79 -20.62
C SER A 383 26.71 -5.00 -19.18
N GLU A 384 27.38 -4.03 -18.57
CA GLU A 384 28.07 -4.13 -17.27
C GLU A 384 27.14 -4.61 -16.14
N ASN A 385 25.98 -3.97 -15.98
CA ASN A 385 25.00 -4.30 -14.93
C ASN A 385 23.85 -5.20 -15.40
N LYS A 386 24.01 -5.91 -16.52
CA LYS A 386 22.94 -6.68 -17.16
C LYS A 386 22.27 -7.66 -16.20
N GLY A 387 21.04 -7.35 -15.79
CA GLY A 387 20.26 -8.19 -14.88
C GLY A 387 20.86 -8.36 -13.48
N ILE A 388 21.75 -7.47 -13.04
CA ILE A 388 22.20 -7.40 -11.65
C ILE A 388 21.00 -7.10 -10.74
N LEU A 389 20.90 -7.86 -9.64
CA LEU A 389 19.80 -7.75 -8.68
C LEU A 389 19.81 -6.37 -8.02
N GLY A 390 18.66 -5.69 -8.01
CA GLY A 390 18.49 -4.37 -7.37
C GLY A 390 18.96 -3.18 -8.20
N ALA A 391 19.66 -3.39 -9.33
CA ALA A 391 19.99 -2.32 -10.27
C ALA A 391 18.71 -1.75 -10.92
N LEU A 392 18.70 -0.44 -11.16
CA LEU A 392 17.61 0.28 -11.84
C LEU A 392 17.72 0.13 -13.34
N LYS A 393 16.63 -0.28 -13.97
CA LYS A 393 16.53 -0.47 -15.42
C LYS A 393 15.52 0.48 -16.01
N CYS A 394 15.84 1.15 -17.11
CA CYS A 394 14.89 1.99 -17.84
C CYS A 394 13.71 1.15 -18.36
N GLU A 395 12.48 1.55 -18.02
CA GLU A 395 11.26 0.87 -18.48
C GLU A 395 11.04 1.02 -19.99
N THR A 396 11.48 2.14 -20.55
CA THR A 396 11.39 2.50 -21.97
C THR A 396 12.78 2.86 -22.50
N THR A 397 13.07 2.47 -23.74
CA THR A 397 14.28 2.91 -24.45
C THR A 397 14.08 4.25 -25.19
N SER A 398 12.88 4.51 -25.68
CA SER A 398 12.52 5.79 -26.29
C SER A 398 12.33 6.90 -25.23
N PRO A 399 12.60 8.17 -25.57
CA PRO A 399 12.25 9.31 -24.73
C PRO A 399 10.76 9.35 -24.35
N ILE A 400 10.49 9.64 -23.08
CA ILE A 400 9.14 9.83 -22.55
C ILE A 400 8.72 11.27 -22.80
N LYS A 401 7.62 11.44 -23.54
CA LYS A 401 7.02 12.73 -23.89
C LYS A 401 6.15 13.27 -22.75
N GLU A 402 5.28 12.42 -22.20
CA GLU A 402 4.31 12.79 -21.15
C GLU A 402 4.02 11.65 -20.17
N PHE A 403 3.61 12.03 -18.95
CA PHE A 403 3.09 11.14 -17.93
C PHE A 403 1.77 11.68 -17.33
N ILE A 404 0.74 10.82 -17.28
CA ILE A 404 -0.58 11.16 -16.75
C ILE A 404 -1.02 10.09 -15.74
N ALA A 405 -1.02 10.40 -14.44
CA ALA A 405 -1.44 9.52 -13.36
C ALA A 405 -2.76 9.96 -12.71
N LEU A 406 -3.82 9.20 -12.95
CA LEU A 406 -5.11 9.43 -12.31
C LEU A 406 -5.10 9.00 -10.85
N LYS A 407 -4.48 7.85 -10.54
CA LYS A 407 -4.24 7.35 -9.18
C LYS A 407 -3.23 6.19 -9.18
N CYS A 408 -2.88 5.69 -8.00
CA CYS A 408 -2.13 4.44 -7.83
C CYS A 408 -2.66 3.33 -8.76
N LYS A 409 -1.77 2.76 -9.58
CA LYS A 409 -2.07 1.71 -10.57
C LYS A 409 -3.13 2.12 -11.61
N MET A 410 -3.20 3.41 -11.94
CA MET A 410 -4.04 3.96 -13.01
C MET A 410 -3.35 5.18 -13.67
N TYR A 411 -2.60 4.94 -14.75
CA TYR A 411 -1.77 5.94 -15.42
C TYR A 411 -1.56 5.64 -16.92
N CYS A 412 -1.10 6.65 -17.65
CA CYS A 412 -0.61 6.59 -19.02
C CYS A 412 0.81 7.19 -19.08
N LEU A 413 1.74 6.52 -19.76
CA LEU A 413 3.09 6.99 -20.05
C LEU A 413 3.25 7.01 -21.58
N VAL A 414 3.52 8.17 -22.16
CA VAL A 414 3.68 8.36 -23.62
C VAL A 414 5.17 8.42 -23.95
N HIS A 415 5.66 7.56 -24.84
CA HIS A 415 7.08 7.45 -25.19
C HIS A 415 7.27 7.11 -26.67
N GLY A 416 8.14 7.85 -27.36
CA GLY A 416 8.20 7.79 -28.83
C GLY A 416 6.80 7.97 -29.44
N ASP A 417 6.33 6.99 -30.20
CA ASP A 417 4.99 6.97 -30.81
C ASP A 417 4.01 6.01 -30.10
N GLU A 418 4.41 5.46 -28.95
CA GLU A 418 3.64 4.50 -28.17
C GLU A 418 3.10 5.09 -26.84
N SER A 419 2.19 4.35 -26.21
CA SER A 419 1.71 4.67 -24.86
C SER A 419 1.49 3.43 -23.99
N LYS A 420 2.21 3.34 -22.87
CA LYS A 420 1.98 2.35 -21.82
C LYS A 420 0.81 2.80 -20.94
N LYS A 421 -0.31 2.10 -21.06
CA LYS A 421 -1.58 2.38 -20.38
C LYS A 421 -1.87 1.35 -19.29
N THR A 422 -2.21 1.82 -18.09
CA THR A 422 -2.49 0.98 -16.92
C THR A 422 -3.79 1.43 -16.24
N ALA A 423 -4.71 0.51 -15.96
CA ALA A 423 -5.90 0.77 -15.16
C ALA A 423 -6.32 -0.45 -14.32
N LYS A 424 -6.00 -0.45 -13.02
CA LYS A 424 -6.27 -1.59 -12.12
C LYS A 424 -7.75 -1.96 -12.06
N GLY A 425 -8.06 -3.23 -12.35
CA GLY A 425 -9.41 -3.79 -12.27
C GLY A 425 -10.25 -3.61 -13.54
N VAL A 426 -9.65 -3.11 -14.62
CA VAL A 426 -10.20 -3.09 -15.98
C VAL A 426 -9.53 -4.20 -16.79
N LYS A 427 -10.27 -4.88 -17.68
CA LYS A 427 -9.69 -5.92 -18.57
C LYS A 427 -8.65 -5.32 -19.52
N LYS A 428 -7.55 -6.05 -19.75
CA LYS A 428 -6.42 -5.65 -20.64
C LYS A 428 -6.90 -5.19 -22.02
N GLU A 429 -7.88 -5.88 -22.60
CA GLU A 429 -8.43 -5.58 -23.92
C GLU A 429 -9.20 -4.25 -23.97
N GLN A 430 -9.80 -3.83 -22.85
CA GLN A 430 -10.41 -2.50 -22.73
C GLN A 430 -9.34 -1.42 -22.46
N VAL A 431 -8.27 -1.74 -21.72
CA VAL A 431 -7.15 -0.80 -21.47
C VAL A 431 -6.39 -0.47 -22.75
N LYS A 432 -6.20 -1.45 -23.65
CA LYS A 432 -5.60 -1.23 -24.99
C LYS A 432 -6.32 -0.12 -25.78
N ARG A 433 -7.65 -0.09 -25.70
CA ARG A 433 -8.52 0.86 -26.41
C ARG A 433 -8.48 2.28 -25.86
N PHE A 434 -7.91 2.51 -24.68
CA PHE A 434 -7.80 3.87 -24.15
C PHE A 434 -6.74 4.68 -24.90
N THR A 435 -6.93 6.00 -24.98
CA THR A 435 -5.96 6.95 -25.56
C THR A 435 -5.31 7.79 -24.46
N ALA A 436 -4.16 8.43 -24.74
CA ALA A 436 -3.57 9.37 -23.78
C ALA A 436 -4.53 10.53 -23.46
N ASP A 437 -5.26 11.03 -24.46
CA ASP A 437 -6.22 12.11 -24.30
C ASP A 437 -7.39 11.74 -23.39
N GLN A 438 -7.85 10.49 -23.39
CA GLN A 438 -8.84 10.03 -22.41
C GLN A 438 -8.33 10.12 -20.97
N TYR A 439 -7.04 9.87 -20.71
CA TYR A 439 -6.47 10.09 -19.37
C TYR A 439 -6.37 11.60 -19.07
N LYS A 440 -6.02 12.45 -20.05
CA LYS A 440 -5.99 13.91 -19.90
C LYS A 440 -7.37 14.50 -19.60
N SER A 441 -8.39 14.17 -20.40
CA SER A 441 -9.78 14.62 -20.18
C SER A 441 -10.35 14.13 -18.85
N VAL A 442 -10.05 12.90 -18.43
CA VAL A 442 -10.46 12.41 -17.11
C VAL A 442 -9.83 13.24 -15.97
N LEU A 443 -8.60 13.74 -16.16
CA LEU A 443 -7.90 14.58 -15.18
C LEU A 443 -8.41 16.03 -15.18
N ASN A 444 -8.49 16.64 -16.37
CA ASN A 444 -8.83 18.05 -16.58
C ASN A 444 -10.33 18.31 -16.41
N ASP A 445 -11.15 17.54 -17.14
CA ASP A 445 -12.61 17.68 -17.22
C ASP A 445 -13.32 16.89 -16.10
N LYS A 446 -12.53 16.22 -15.23
CA LYS A 446 -12.95 15.54 -13.99
C LYS A 446 -13.91 14.37 -14.19
N LEU A 447 -13.87 13.74 -15.37
CA LEU A 447 -14.85 12.75 -15.86
C LEU A 447 -14.73 11.36 -15.20
N PHE A 448 -15.85 10.64 -15.12
CA PHE A 448 -15.91 9.26 -14.60
C PHE A 448 -16.30 8.28 -15.72
N LEU A 449 -15.29 7.78 -16.45
CA LEU A 449 -15.54 6.91 -17.60
C LEU A 449 -15.89 5.49 -17.18
N ARG A 450 -17.01 4.98 -17.70
CA ARG A 450 -17.51 3.63 -17.48
C ARG A 450 -17.50 2.84 -18.77
N HIS A 451 -17.04 1.59 -18.71
CA HIS A 451 -17.01 0.69 -19.85
C HIS A 451 -17.58 -0.68 -19.46
N GLN A 452 -18.32 -1.31 -20.37
CA GLN A 452 -18.77 -2.68 -20.19
C GLN A 452 -17.58 -3.65 -20.33
N GLN A 453 -17.49 -4.61 -19.41
CA GLN A 453 -16.55 -5.72 -19.48
C GLN A 453 -17.26 -7.02 -19.10
N GLN A 454 -16.82 -8.14 -19.69
CA GLN A 454 -17.31 -9.47 -19.35
C GLN A 454 -16.37 -10.14 -18.35
N ASN A 455 -16.93 -10.83 -17.37
CA ASN A 455 -16.21 -11.64 -16.39
C ASN A 455 -16.86 -13.02 -16.30
N ILE A 456 -16.03 -14.06 -16.23
CA ILE A 456 -16.46 -15.35 -15.72
C ILE A 456 -16.45 -15.26 -14.20
N THR A 457 -17.53 -15.69 -13.54
CA THR A 457 -17.66 -15.77 -12.09
C THR A 457 -18.23 -17.13 -11.72
N THR A 458 -18.07 -17.54 -10.47
CA THR A 458 -18.76 -18.70 -9.92
C THR A 458 -19.81 -18.24 -8.92
N LYS A 459 -21.02 -18.81 -9.00
CA LYS A 459 -22.13 -18.57 -8.08
C LYS A 459 -22.83 -19.91 -7.84
N HIS A 460 -23.00 -20.33 -6.57
CA HIS A 460 -23.54 -21.65 -6.22
C HIS A 460 -22.88 -22.80 -7.01
N HIS A 461 -21.54 -22.81 -7.00
CA HIS A 461 -20.67 -23.71 -7.77
C HIS A 461 -20.88 -23.74 -9.31
N SER A 462 -21.82 -22.95 -9.84
CA SER A 462 -22.10 -22.81 -11.27
C SER A 462 -21.25 -21.69 -11.87
N ILE A 463 -20.73 -21.92 -13.08
CA ILE A 463 -19.90 -20.95 -13.79
C ILE A 463 -20.80 -20.07 -14.67
N GLU A 464 -20.82 -18.77 -14.39
CA GLU A 464 -21.65 -17.78 -15.07
C GLU A 464 -20.77 -16.73 -15.80
N THR A 465 -21.22 -16.26 -16.96
CA THR A 465 -20.61 -15.10 -17.64
C THR A 465 -21.42 -13.84 -17.37
N VAL A 466 -20.85 -12.92 -16.58
CA VAL A 466 -21.50 -11.67 -16.15
C VAL A 466 -20.96 -10.48 -16.95
N LYS A 467 -21.88 -9.71 -17.54
CA LYS A 467 -21.61 -8.38 -18.10
C LYS A 467 -21.63 -7.34 -16.96
N GLN A 468 -20.55 -6.60 -16.77
CA GLN A 468 -20.41 -5.58 -15.73
C GLN A 468 -20.10 -4.22 -16.36
N ASN A 469 -20.87 -3.18 -16.02
CA ASN A 469 -20.52 -1.80 -16.35
C ASN A 469 -19.53 -1.23 -15.31
N LYS A 470 -18.23 -1.28 -15.62
CA LYS A 470 -17.14 -1.00 -14.68
C LYS A 470 -16.73 0.48 -14.74
N LEU A 471 -16.62 1.14 -13.59
CA LEU A 471 -15.88 2.40 -13.48
C LEU A 471 -14.41 2.14 -13.83
N SER A 472 -13.97 2.70 -14.94
CA SER A 472 -12.77 2.27 -15.65
C SER A 472 -11.62 3.27 -15.53
N LEU A 473 -11.92 4.57 -15.67
CA LEU A 473 -11.01 5.68 -15.39
C LEU A 473 -11.74 6.69 -14.51
N THR A 474 -11.03 7.32 -13.58
CA THR A 474 -11.59 8.30 -12.64
C THR A 474 -10.47 9.16 -12.04
N PRO A 475 -10.69 10.48 -11.84
CA PRO A 475 -9.74 11.35 -11.18
C PRO A 475 -9.78 11.21 -9.65
N PHE A 476 -10.67 10.40 -9.08
CA PHE A 476 -10.76 10.27 -7.63
C PHE A 476 -9.62 9.41 -7.08
N TYR A 477 -8.73 10.07 -6.36
CA TYR A 477 -7.60 9.52 -5.62
C TYR A 477 -7.67 10.03 -4.18
N ASP A 478 -7.44 9.16 -3.21
CA ASP A 478 -7.71 9.41 -1.79
C ASP A 478 -6.54 9.04 -0.86
N LYS A 479 -5.41 8.55 -1.38
CA LYS A 479 -4.22 8.26 -0.57
C LYS A 479 -3.35 9.47 -0.24
N ASN A 480 -3.53 10.58 -0.95
CA ASN A 480 -2.82 11.86 -0.78
C ASN A 480 -3.84 13.00 -0.81
N PHE A 481 -3.46 14.15 -0.25
CA PHE A 481 -4.15 15.41 -0.47
C PHE A 481 -3.88 15.89 -1.91
N ILE A 482 -4.91 16.16 -2.70
CA ILE A 482 -4.74 16.71 -4.06
C ILE A 482 -4.92 18.23 -3.97
N GLN A 483 -4.00 19.02 -4.51
CA GLN A 483 -4.18 20.47 -4.57
C GLN A 483 -5.35 20.85 -5.50
N ASP A 484 -5.87 22.09 -5.38
CA ASP A 484 -7.03 22.52 -6.16
C ASP A 484 -6.77 22.61 -7.69
N ASP A 485 -5.50 22.56 -8.11
CA ASP A 485 -5.09 22.36 -9.51
C ASP A 485 -5.44 20.97 -10.06
N GLY A 486 -5.71 20.00 -9.19
CA GLY A 486 -5.96 18.60 -9.55
C GLY A 486 -4.72 17.82 -9.99
N ILE A 487 -3.52 18.43 -9.98
CA ILE A 487 -2.27 17.90 -10.52
C ILE A 487 -1.29 17.51 -9.42
N ARG A 488 -1.05 18.41 -8.45
CA ARG A 488 -0.07 18.18 -7.38
C ARG A 488 -0.70 17.37 -6.25
N CYS A 489 0.01 16.35 -5.77
CA CYS A 489 -0.39 15.54 -4.62
C CYS A 489 0.59 15.75 -3.48
N LEU A 490 0.08 16.16 -2.32
CA LEU A 490 0.85 16.26 -1.09
C LEU A 490 0.57 15.04 -0.20
N PRO A 491 1.58 14.50 0.51
CA PRO A 491 1.37 13.59 1.62
C PRO A 491 0.44 14.19 2.67
N TYR A 492 -0.29 13.35 3.40
CA TYR A 492 -1.05 13.83 4.56
C TYR A 492 -0.11 14.19 5.72
N ASP A 493 -0.47 15.26 6.43
CA ASP A 493 0.28 15.89 7.51
C ASP A 493 -0.71 16.38 8.58
N LEU A 494 -0.34 16.28 9.86
CA LEU A 494 -1.07 16.82 11.00
C LEU A 494 -1.25 18.35 10.88
N LEU A 495 -0.26 19.05 10.32
CA LEU A 495 -0.29 20.52 10.19
C LEU A 495 -1.23 21.03 9.08
N HIS A 496 -1.66 20.19 8.14
CA HIS A 496 -2.60 20.62 7.09
C HIS A 496 -3.98 21.04 7.66
N PHE A 497 -4.36 20.55 8.83
CA PHE A 497 -5.55 21.03 9.56
C PHE A 497 -5.42 22.51 9.98
N ARG A 498 -4.20 23.02 10.24
CA ARG A 498 -3.97 24.45 10.51
C ARG A 498 -4.12 25.30 9.26
N HIS A 499 -3.74 24.84 8.07
CA HIS A 499 -3.92 25.64 6.85
C HIS A 499 -5.41 25.86 6.52
N VAL A 500 -6.27 24.87 6.81
CA VAL A 500 -7.73 25.00 6.70
C VAL A 500 -8.28 25.97 7.76
N LEU A 501 -7.81 25.88 9.01
CA LEU A 501 -8.22 26.80 10.09
C LEU A 501 -7.72 28.24 9.86
N VAL A 502 -6.52 28.44 9.33
CA VAL A 502 -5.98 29.79 9.02
C VAL A 502 -6.77 30.42 7.87
N LEU A 503 -7.09 29.69 6.80
CA LEU A 503 -7.96 30.19 5.74
C LEU A 503 -9.39 30.49 6.23
N ASN A 504 -9.94 29.66 7.13
CA ASN A 504 -11.23 29.95 7.76
C ASN A 504 -11.16 31.13 8.76
N SER A 505 -10.02 31.36 9.42
CA SER A 505 -9.84 32.52 10.30
C SER A 505 -9.80 33.84 9.52
N HIS A 506 -9.34 33.84 8.27
CA HIS A 506 -9.46 35.01 7.38
C HIS A 506 -10.94 35.29 7.02
N ALA A 507 -11.80 34.28 6.97
CA ALA A 507 -13.26 34.44 6.87
C ALA A 507 -13.94 34.80 8.21
N ALA A 508 -13.28 34.59 9.35
CA ALA A 508 -13.73 35.06 10.66
C ALA A 508 -13.31 36.51 10.94
N ILE A 509 -12.20 36.98 10.36
CA ILE A 509 -11.75 38.38 10.45
C ILE A 509 -12.74 39.33 9.75
N SER A 510 -13.47 38.88 8.73
CA SER A 510 -14.63 39.61 8.18
C SER A 510 -15.85 39.70 9.12
N VAL A 511 -15.77 39.11 10.32
CA VAL A 511 -16.80 39.17 11.38
C VAL A 511 -16.28 39.85 12.67
N GLY A 512 -15.10 40.50 12.61
CA GLY A 512 -14.71 41.53 13.59
C GLY A 512 -14.25 41.07 14.98
N VAL A 513 -13.80 39.81 15.15
CA VAL A 513 -13.25 39.34 16.43
C VAL A 513 -11.73 39.19 16.35
N GLN A 514 -11.00 40.05 17.07
CA GLN A 514 -9.55 39.92 17.25
C GLN A 514 -9.23 38.96 18.41
N VAL A 515 -8.40 37.94 18.13
CA VAL A 515 -7.73 37.12 19.15
C VAL A 515 -6.23 37.16 18.87
N PRO A 516 -5.37 37.59 19.82
CA PRO A 516 -3.95 37.76 19.56
C PRO A 516 -3.22 36.42 19.39
N PHE A 517 -2.39 36.35 18.34
CA PHE A 517 -1.69 35.14 17.87
C PHE A 517 -0.83 34.45 18.94
N ALA A 518 -0.30 35.20 19.91
CA ALA A 518 0.53 34.69 21.00
C ALA A 518 -0.22 33.72 21.94
N ALA A 519 -1.52 33.91 22.17
CA ALA A 519 -2.29 33.08 23.10
C ALA A 519 -2.50 31.64 22.56
N VAL A 520 -2.58 31.49 21.23
CA VAL A 520 -2.79 30.20 20.57
C VAL A 520 -1.52 29.34 20.59
N SER A 521 -0.34 29.95 20.60
CA SER A 521 0.93 29.22 20.72
C SER A 521 1.22 28.75 22.16
N ALA A 522 0.83 29.53 23.17
CA ALA A 522 1.02 29.15 24.58
C ALA A 522 0.18 27.93 24.98
N LEU A 523 -1.11 27.94 24.65
CA LEU A 523 -2.06 26.83 24.93
C LEU A 523 -1.63 25.48 24.33
N VAL A 524 -0.94 25.50 23.19
CA VAL A 524 -0.47 24.26 22.53
C VAL A 524 0.81 23.71 23.17
N LEU A 525 1.63 24.57 23.78
CA LEU A 525 2.84 24.15 24.49
C LEU A 525 2.50 23.60 25.89
N GLU A 526 1.61 24.25 26.64
CA GLU A 526 1.21 23.76 27.98
C GLU A 526 0.52 22.39 27.91
N GLN A 527 -0.35 22.14 26.93
CA GLN A 527 -1.01 20.84 26.73
C GLN A 527 -0.03 19.69 26.37
N SER A 528 1.22 19.99 26.01
CA SER A 528 2.25 18.96 25.78
C SER A 528 3.06 18.61 27.04
N ALA A 529 2.87 19.34 28.15
CA ALA A 529 3.60 19.16 29.40
C ALA A 529 2.78 18.43 30.49
N SER A 530 1.45 18.51 30.44
CA SER A 530 0.54 17.80 31.37
C SER A 530 0.16 16.42 30.84
N GLY A 531 0.82 15.37 31.34
CA GLY A 531 0.66 13.99 30.90
C GLY A 531 -0.61 13.27 31.39
N GLU A 532 -1.79 13.74 31.00
CA GLU A 532 -3.08 13.08 31.28
C GLU A 532 -3.83 12.70 30.00
N GLY A 533 -4.52 11.56 30.03
CA GLY A 533 -5.20 10.97 28.87
C GLY A 533 -6.61 11.54 28.63
N PRO A 534 -7.14 11.48 27.40
CA PRO A 534 -8.38 12.14 27.05
C PRO A 534 -9.63 11.30 27.41
N GLU A 535 -9.96 11.19 28.70
CA GLU A 535 -11.28 10.66 29.12
C GLU A 535 -11.88 11.25 30.41
N GLU A 536 -11.12 11.98 31.25
CA GLU A 536 -11.63 12.62 32.48
C GLU A 536 -11.23 14.10 32.64
N LEU A 537 -11.88 15.03 31.91
CA LEU A 537 -11.87 16.46 32.27
C LEU A 537 -12.99 17.24 31.53
N LEU A 538 -14.24 16.94 31.90
CA LEU A 538 -15.43 17.64 31.41
C LEU A 538 -16.33 18.17 32.54
N MET A 539 -15.75 18.46 33.71
CA MET A 539 -16.43 19.03 34.88
C MET A 539 -15.51 19.97 35.68
N SER A 540 -15.44 21.26 35.32
CA SER A 540 -15.25 22.43 36.20
C SER A 540 -14.86 23.67 35.38
N GLY A 541 -15.28 24.87 35.82
CA GLY A 541 -14.86 26.15 35.20
C GLY A 541 -15.97 27.07 34.70
N GLU A 542 -16.97 27.37 35.53
CA GLU A 542 -17.86 28.51 35.27
C GLU A 542 -17.09 29.84 35.45
N GLN A 543 -17.14 30.76 34.47
CA GLN A 543 -17.34 32.22 34.67
C GLN A 543 -17.23 33.01 33.35
N ALA A 544 -18.37 33.25 32.69
CA ALA A 544 -18.65 34.47 31.90
C ALA A 544 -20.14 34.50 31.52
N ARG A 545 -20.95 35.28 32.24
CA ARG A 545 -22.38 35.47 31.93
C ARG A 545 -22.57 36.41 30.74
N GLY A 546 -23.44 36.07 29.79
CA GLY A 546 -23.74 36.91 28.62
C GLY A 546 -25.04 36.54 27.91
N MET A 547 -26.18 36.95 28.50
CA MET A 547 -27.51 37.04 27.87
C MET A 547 -28.12 35.75 27.25
N VAL A 548 -28.73 34.94 28.11
CA VAL A 548 -29.99 34.24 27.74
C VAL A 548 -31.14 35.23 27.95
N ALA A 549 -31.70 35.76 26.86
CA ALA A 549 -32.94 36.55 26.90
C ALA A 549 -33.58 36.61 25.50
N LEU A 550 -34.24 35.52 25.07
CA LEU A 550 -35.32 35.47 24.06
C LEU A 550 -35.68 34.02 23.71
N LYS A 551 -36.34 33.30 24.65
CA LYS A 551 -37.07 32.06 24.29
C LYS A 551 -38.21 31.66 25.24
N GLU A 552 -38.86 32.64 25.87
CA GLU A 552 -40.17 32.47 26.51
C GLU A 552 -41.15 33.57 26.08
N GLN A 553 -41.61 33.48 24.83
CA GLN A 553 -42.87 34.12 24.42
C GLN A 553 -43.39 33.46 23.14
N GLN A 554 -44.09 32.33 23.29
CA GLN A 554 -45.18 31.83 22.41
C GLN A 554 -45.66 30.45 22.89
N ARG A 555 -46.44 30.42 23.97
CA ARG A 555 -47.42 29.36 24.27
C ARG A 555 -48.62 29.97 25.03
N GLY A 556 -49.80 29.41 24.76
CA GLY A 556 -51.11 30.08 24.89
C GLY A 556 -51.57 30.50 23.49
N THR A 557 -52.66 29.99 22.89
CA THR A 557 -53.87 29.31 23.40
C THR A 557 -54.46 28.40 22.28
N LEU A 558 -55.41 27.46 22.43
CA LEU A 558 -56.41 27.11 23.45
C LEU A 558 -56.59 25.56 23.60
N LEU A 559 -57.39 25.21 24.62
CA LEU A 559 -58.39 24.12 24.78
C LEU A 559 -58.95 23.46 23.47
N GLY A 560 -59.44 22.21 23.44
CA GLY A 560 -59.59 21.12 24.45
C GLY A 560 -60.50 19.97 23.92
N GLN A 561 -60.62 18.84 24.68
CA GLN A 561 -61.65 17.76 24.56
C GLN A 561 -61.75 16.97 23.21
N ASP A 562 -62.02 15.66 23.08
CA ASP A 562 -62.35 14.53 23.98
C ASP A 562 -61.77 13.19 23.44
N ALA A 563 -61.97 12.07 24.15
CA ALA A 563 -61.74 10.66 23.72
C ALA A 563 -62.99 10.10 22.95
N PRO A 564 -63.12 8.81 22.49
CA PRO A 564 -62.33 7.60 22.82
C PRO A 564 -62.14 6.48 21.72
N GLU A 565 -61.48 5.39 22.13
CA GLU A 565 -61.70 3.94 21.81
C GLU A 565 -61.49 3.25 20.43
N GLY A 566 -61.04 1.97 20.51
CA GLY A 566 -61.07 0.92 19.45
C GLY A 566 -59.83 0.82 18.54
N GLU A 567 -59.30 -0.34 18.12
CA GLU A 567 -59.52 -1.75 18.51
C GLU A 567 -58.30 -2.64 18.12
N ARG A 568 -58.37 -3.98 18.31
CA ARG A 568 -57.23 -4.94 18.25
C ARG A 568 -57.09 -5.67 16.89
N GLY A 569 -55.93 -6.33 16.66
CA GLY A 569 -55.75 -7.40 15.65
C GLY A 569 -54.37 -7.37 14.98
N GLU A 570 -53.37 -8.12 15.46
CA GLU A 570 -53.03 -9.52 15.10
C GLU A 570 -52.21 -9.71 13.81
N ALA A 571 -51.28 -10.66 13.85
CA ALA A 571 -50.35 -11.01 12.77
C ALA A 571 -50.49 -12.48 12.35
N PRO A 572 -50.18 -12.88 11.09
CA PRO A 572 -50.08 -14.30 10.74
C PRO A 572 -48.70 -14.77 10.23
N ARG A 573 -48.22 -15.77 10.99
CA ARG A 573 -47.41 -16.98 10.72
C ARG A 573 -46.94 -17.37 9.30
N ARG A 574 -45.81 -18.12 9.34
CA ARG A 574 -45.20 -19.01 8.32
C ARG A 574 -46.18 -20.01 7.67
N ILE A 575 -45.87 -20.44 6.43
CA ILE A 575 -46.34 -21.71 5.82
C ILE A 575 -45.14 -22.51 5.26
N ARG A 576 -45.25 -23.85 5.24
CA ARG A 576 -44.25 -24.83 4.77
C ARG A 576 -44.50 -25.26 3.31
N GLY A 577 -43.48 -25.89 2.71
CA GLY A 577 -43.40 -26.30 1.32
C GLY A 577 -44.45 -27.26 0.77
N GLY A 578 -44.42 -27.39 -0.57
CA GLY A 578 -45.16 -28.35 -1.39
C GLY A 578 -44.51 -28.47 -2.78
N HIS A 579 -44.15 -29.70 -3.14
CA HIS A 579 -43.76 -30.16 -4.49
C HIS A 579 -44.79 -31.26 -4.89
N PRO A 580 -44.82 -31.73 -6.14
CA PRO A 580 -44.65 -31.05 -7.42
C PRO A 580 -45.81 -31.38 -8.40
N GLN A 581 -45.90 -30.72 -9.56
CA GLN A 581 -46.61 -31.31 -10.71
C GLN A 581 -46.04 -30.84 -12.06
N GLN A 582 -46.01 -31.76 -13.02
CA GLN A 582 -45.56 -31.56 -14.39
C GLN A 582 -46.70 -31.02 -15.27
N ALA A 583 -46.39 -30.19 -16.27
CA ALA A 583 -46.74 -30.46 -17.69
C ALA A 583 -46.42 -29.28 -18.63
N LYS A 584 -45.73 -29.59 -19.73
CA LYS A 584 -45.91 -29.08 -21.11
C LYS A 584 -46.47 -27.65 -21.30
N GLN A 585 -45.63 -26.72 -21.77
CA GLN A 585 -45.43 -26.47 -23.20
C GLN A 585 -44.07 -25.80 -23.44
#